data_AF-A0A9P9Z0C8-F1
#
_entry.id   AF-A0A9P9Z0C8-F1
#
_cell.length_a   1.000
_cell.length_b   1.000
_cell.length_c   1.000
_cell.angle_alpha   90.00
_cell.angle_beta   90.00
_cell.angle_gamma   90.00
#
_symmetry.space_group_name_H-M   'P 1'
#
loop_
_entity.id
_entity.type
_entity.pdbx_description
1 polymer ?
#
loop_
_entity_poly.entity_id
_entity_poly.type
_entity_poly.pdbx_seq_one_letter_code
_entity_poly.pdbx_strand_id
1 'polypeptide(L)'
;MTRDEVIETNERLRSLRLRLEESYETAKKALINLMNKYGDSKSQRNIFQRYPMLKLMIKEVIRLETQYWTLVDIPRQEKQETVPSYVMRACSIMEKTQKSGEGVKTSARLAEEAAERRERMERLEHMTTAQIEHENTQLINDLYRLLKKYLGLRHLIRVLKEEYGSSKMYPIFPRYTMLKDMIKGIMHDPDYMEVCHETLANAN
;
A
#
# COMPACT_ATOMS: atom_id res chain seq x y z
N MET A 1 -11.75 22.70 -19.10
CA MET A 1 -12.63 21.72 -18.44
C MET A 1 -13.92 22.41 -18.04
N THR A 2 -15.04 21.71 -18.12
CA THR A 2 -16.30 22.16 -17.53
C THR A 2 -16.22 22.06 -16.00
N ARG A 3 -17.09 22.75 -15.28
CA ARG A 3 -17.16 22.64 -13.81
C ARG A 3 -17.41 21.19 -13.36
N ASP A 4 -18.26 20.48 -14.08
CA ASP A 4 -18.62 19.09 -13.78
C ASP A 4 -17.42 18.16 -13.97
N GLU A 5 -16.60 18.35 -15.02
CA GLU A 5 -15.36 17.59 -15.25
C GLU A 5 -14.33 17.78 -14.12
N VAL A 6 -14.23 19.02 -13.59
CA VAL A 6 -13.31 19.35 -12.49
C VAL A 6 -13.78 18.70 -11.19
N ILE A 7 -15.09 18.71 -10.92
CA ILE A 7 -15.70 18.05 -9.76
C ILE A 7 -15.54 16.53 -9.86
N GLU A 8 -15.81 15.94 -11.02
CA GLU A 8 -15.62 14.51 -11.26
C GLU A 8 -14.17 14.10 -11.03
N THR A 9 -13.21 14.90 -11.53
CA THR A 9 -11.79 14.66 -11.28
C THR A 9 -11.46 14.68 -9.78
N ASN A 10 -12.01 15.64 -9.02
CA ASN A 10 -11.81 15.73 -7.57
C ASN A 10 -12.30 14.44 -6.86
N GLU A 11 -13.50 13.99 -7.22
CA GLU A 11 -14.10 12.77 -6.67
C GLU A 11 -13.25 11.54 -6.95
N ARG A 12 -12.77 11.38 -8.18
CA ARG A 12 -11.91 10.26 -8.59
C ARG A 12 -10.59 10.26 -7.81
N LEU A 13 -9.95 11.43 -7.67
CA LEU A 13 -8.70 11.57 -6.92
C LEU A 13 -8.88 11.22 -5.44
N ARG A 14 -9.96 11.70 -4.81
CA ARG A 14 -10.20 11.41 -3.38
C ARG A 14 -10.58 9.95 -3.15
N SER A 15 -11.32 9.33 -4.07
CA SER A 15 -11.58 7.89 -4.02
C SER A 15 -10.28 7.09 -4.11
N LEU A 16 -9.36 7.47 -5.00
CA LEU A 16 -8.03 6.86 -5.11
C LEU A 16 -7.26 7.00 -3.81
N ARG A 17 -7.28 8.19 -3.21
CA ARG A 17 -6.58 8.47 -1.96
C ARG A 17 -7.00 7.52 -0.86
N LEU A 18 -8.30 7.41 -0.59
CA LEU A 18 -8.84 6.55 0.46
C LEU A 18 -8.34 5.10 0.33
N ARG A 19 -8.53 4.49 -0.84
CA ARG A 19 -8.15 3.08 -1.06
C ARG A 19 -6.65 2.86 -1.06
N LEU A 20 -5.89 3.82 -1.59
CA LEU A 20 -4.44 3.74 -1.62
C LEU A 20 -3.85 3.90 -0.21
N GLU A 21 -4.39 4.79 0.62
CA GLU A 21 -4.01 4.94 2.04
C GLU A 21 -4.28 3.64 2.81
N GLU A 22 -5.44 3.01 2.65
CA GLU A 22 -5.74 1.70 3.28
C GLU A 22 -4.75 0.61 2.86
N SER A 23 -4.41 0.55 1.57
CA SER A 23 -3.45 -0.44 1.04
C SER A 23 -2.03 -0.17 1.53
N TYR A 24 -1.63 1.10 1.58
CA TYR A 24 -0.35 1.54 2.11
C TYR A 24 -0.22 1.18 3.59
N GLU A 25 -1.20 1.52 4.41
CA GLU A 25 -1.21 1.21 5.84
C GLU A 25 -1.19 -0.30 6.10
N THR A 26 -1.88 -1.09 5.28
CA THR A 26 -1.84 -2.56 5.37
C THR A 26 -0.43 -3.10 5.10
N ALA A 27 0.21 -2.65 4.01
CA ALA A 27 1.57 -3.06 3.67
C ALA A 27 2.59 -2.60 4.74
N LYS A 28 2.49 -1.33 5.16
CA LYS A 28 3.31 -0.72 6.21
C LYS A 28 3.24 -1.51 7.52
N LYS A 29 2.03 -1.77 8.03
CA LYS A 29 1.82 -2.54 9.27
C LYS A 29 2.38 -3.95 9.17
N ALA A 30 2.23 -4.62 8.03
CA ALA A 30 2.76 -5.96 7.85
C ALA A 30 4.29 -5.99 7.88
N LEU A 31 4.95 -5.02 7.23
CA LEU A 31 6.41 -4.90 7.25
C LEU A 31 6.92 -4.51 8.64
N ILE A 32 6.31 -3.55 9.34
CA ILE A 32 6.67 -3.22 10.73
C ILE A 32 6.51 -4.44 11.65
N ASN A 33 5.41 -5.20 11.50
CA ASN A 33 5.18 -6.40 12.30
C ASN A 33 6.20 -7.51 12.02
N LEU A 34 6.62 -7.70 10.76
CA LEU A 34 7.71 -8.61 10.40
C LEU A 34 8.98 -8.28 11.19
N MET A 35 9.27 -6.99 11.30
CA MET A 35 10.48 -6.46 11.93
C MET A 35 10.49 -6.64 13.43
N ASN A 36 9.37 -6.31 14.07
CA ASN A 36 9.17 -6.55 15.50
C ASN A 36 9.33 -8.04 15.82
N LYS A 37 8.61 -8.92 15.09
CA LYS A 37 8.71 -10.38 15.25
C LYS A 37 10.13 -10.91 15.00
N TYR A 38 10.86 -10.33 14.04
CA TYR A 38 12.25 -10.70 13.80
C TYR A 38 13.17 -10.28 14.94
N GLY A 39 12.98 -9.07 15.48
CA GLY A 39 13.64 -8.59 16.69
C GLY A 39 13.45 -9.56 17.86
N ASP A 40 12.19 -9.89 18.16
CA ASP A 40 11.82 -10.80 19.25
C ASP A 40 12.42 -12.20 19.06
N SER A 41 12.45 -12.70 17.81
CA SER A 41 13.01 -14.01 17.49
C SER A 41 14.49 -14.16 17.87
N LYS A 42 15.24 -13.06 18.04
CA LYS A 42 16.66 -13.12 18.40
C LYS A 42 16.88 -13.65 19.83
N SER A 43 15.86 -13.57 20.70
CA SER A 43 15.88 -14.20 22.02
C SER A 43 15.96 -15.74 21.94
N GLN A 44 15.48 -16.33 20.84
CA GLN A 44 15.49 -17.77 20.62
C GLN A 44 16.85 -18.23 20.07
N ARG A 45 17.66 -18.86 20.92
CA ARG A 45 18.98 -19.39 20.55
C ARG A 45 18.91 -20.69 19.77
N ASN A 46 17.87 -21.50 19.96
CA ASN A 46 17.73 -22.78 19.26
C ASN A 46 17.24 -22.57 17.82
N ILE A 47 18.09 -22.93 16.85
CA ILE A 47 17.81 -22.77 15.42
C ILE A 47 16.54 -23.54 15.01
N PHE A 48 16.31 -24.74 15.55
CA PHE A 48 15.14 -25.55 15.23
C PHE A 48 13.82 -24.92 15.72
N GLN A 49 13.90 -24.10 16.77
CA GLN A 49 12.74 -23.36 17.29
C GLN A 49 12.61 -21.99 16.61
N ARG A 50 13.72 -21.33 16.25
CA ARG A 50 13.68 -20.02 15.58
C ARG A 50 13.31 -20.11 14.09
N TYR A 51 13.78 -21.14 13.40
CA TYR A 51 13.49 -21.37 11.98
C TYR A 51 11.98 -21.35 11.64
N PRO A 52 11.09 -22.08 12.36
CA PRO A 52 9.65 -21.99 12.11
C PRO A 52 9.08 -20.59 12.39
N MET A 53 9.62 -19.83 13.35
CA MET A 53 9.21 -18.43 13.59
C MET A 53 9.52 -17.56 12.37
N LEU A 54 10.74 -17.65 11.81
CA LEU A 54 11.14 -16.90 10.62
C LEU A 54 10.25 -17.24 9.41
N LYS A 55 9.93 -18.52 9.23
CA LYS A 55 9.00 -18.96 8.19
C LYS A 55 7.60 -18.36 8.38
N LEU A 56 7.09 -18.33 9.61
CA LEU A 56 5.75 -17.88 9.92
C LEU A 56 5.60 -16.37 9.67
N MET A 57 6.53 -15.56 10.17
CA MET A 57 6.49 -14.10 9.95
C MET A 57 6.61 -13.73 8.47
N ILE A 58 7.46 -14.42 7.69
CA ILE A 58 7.53 -14.21 6.23
C ILE A 58 6.21 -14.63 5.55
N LYS A 59 5.64 -15.77 5.95
CA LYS A 59 4.36 -16.26 5.41
C LYS A 59 3.21 -15.26 5.62
N GLU A 60 3.15 -14.60 6.77
CA GLU A 60 2.13 -13.60 7.06
C GLU A 60 2.21 -12.41 6.10
N VAL A 61 3.42 -11.93 5.79
CA VAL A 61 3.64 -10.81 4.86
C VAL A 61 3.33 -11.21 3.42
N ILE A 62 3.90 -12.32 2.93
CA ILE A 62 3.69 -12.75 1.53
C ILE A 62 2.24 -13.16 1.25
N ARG A 63 1.44 -13.42 2.30
CA ARG A 63 0.00 -13.68 2.16
C ARG A 63 -0.71 -12.50 1.49
N LEU A 64 -0.25 -11.27 1.76
CA LEU A 64 -0.79 -10.05 1.13
C LEU A 64 -0.66 -10.08 -0.40
N GLU A 65 0.38 -10.69 -0.95
CA GLU A 65 0.58 -10.87 -2.40
C GLU A 65 -0.11 -12.13 -2.96
N THR A 66 -0.72 -12.95 -2.11
CA THR A 66 -1.56 -14.08 -2.55
C THR A 66 -3.05 -13.74 -2.46
N GLN A 67 -3.41 -12.78 -1.62
CA GLN A 67 -4.76 -12.24 -1.49
C GLN A 67 -4.86 -11.00 -2.38
N TYR A 68 -5.09 -11.22 -3.66
CA TYR A 68 -5.13 -10.21 -4.73
C TYR A 68 -6.09 -9.03 -4.50
N TRP A 69 -7.03 -9.15 -3.55
CA TRP A 69 -7.94 -8.07 -3.14
C TRP A 69 -7.39 -7.16 -2.04
N THR A 70 -6.38 -7.62 -1.31
CA THR A 70 -5.87 -6.94 -0.10
C THR A 70 -4.99 -5.74 -0.44
N LEU A 71 -4.31 -5.76 -1.59
CA LEU A 71 -3.41 -4.71 -2.05
C LEU A 71 -3.78 -4.31 -3.49
N VAL A 72 -3.94 -3.00 -3.74
CA VAL A 72 -4.25 -2.48 -5.08
C VAL A 72 -3.09 -2.73 -6.05
N ASP A 73 -3.39 -3.24 -7.25
CA ASP A 73 -2.40 -3.43 -8.30
C ASP A 73 -2.27 -2.24 -9.24
N ILE A 74 -1.25 -1.41 -9.04
CA ILE A 74 -0.96 -0.24 -9.89
C ILE A 74 0.41 -0.46 -10.56
N PRO A 75 0.48 -0.52 -11.90
CA PRO A 75 1.75 -0.57 -12.62
C PRO A 75 2.56 0.71 -12.39
N ARG A 76 3.89 0.62 -12.40
CA ARG A 76 4.77 1.79 -12.29
C ARG A 76 4.49 2.82 -13.40
N GLN A 77 4.85 4.07 -13.13
CA GLN A 77 4.78 5.16 -14.12
C GLN A 77 5.70 4.84 -15.30
N GLU A 78 5.21 5.05 -16.52
CA GLU A 78 6.03 4.89 -17.73
C GLU A 78 6.95 6.10 -17.93
N LYS A 79 8.12 5.91 -18.57
CA LYS A 79 9.13 6.99 -18.70
C LYS A 79 8.61 8.27 -19.37
N GLN A 80 7.65 8.14 -20.28
CA GLN A 80 7.08 9.26 -21.04
C GLN A 80 5.75 9.76 -20.43
N GLU A 81 5.24 9.08 -19.41
CA GLU A 81 3.96 9.41 -18.80
C GLU A 81 4.11 10.59 -17.83
N THR A 82 3.29 11.62 -17.98
CA THR A 82 3.27 12.75 -17.03
C THR A 82 2.69 12.33 -15.67
N VAL A 83 3.04 13.05 -14.60
CA VAL A 83 2.51 12.76 -13.26
C VAL A 83 0.97 12.80 -13.21
N PRO A 84 0.27 13.83 -13.75
CA PRO A 84 -1.18 13.83 -13.80
C PRO A 84 -1.75 12.63 -14.56
N SER A 85 -1.21 12.31 -15.74
CA SER A 85 -1.65 11.16 -16.54
C SER A 85 -1.52 9.84 -15.76
N TYR A 86 -0.40 9.67 -15.05
CA TYR A 86 -0.16 8.50 -14.22
C TYR A 86 -1.17 8.35 -13.08
N VAL A 87 -1.44 9.43 -12.34
CA VAL A 87 -2.43 9.42 -11.26
C VAL A 87 -3.83 9.13 -11.79
N MET A 88 -4.21 9.70 -12.93
CA MET A 88 -5.52 9.43 -13.54
C MET A 88 -5.63 7.99 -14.08
N ARG A 89 -4.53 7.40 -14.55
CA ARG A 89 -4.47 5.97 -14.88
C ARG A 89 -4.67 5.10 -13.64
N ALA A 90 -4.06 5.46 -12.51
CA ALA A 90 -4.29 4.79 -11.23
C ALA A 90 -5.78 4.85 -10.79
N CYS A 91 -6.44 6.01 -10.91
CA CYS A 91 -7.89 6.13 -10.67
C CYS A 91 -8.68 5.15 -11.56
N SER A 92 -8.37 5.11 -12.85
CA SER A 92 -9.07 4.26 -13.82
C SER A 92 -8.88 2.75 -13.54
N ILE A 93 -7.72 2.33 -13.06
CA ILE A 93 -7.46 0.95 -12.63
C ILE A 93 -8.27 0.61 -11.39
N MET A 94 -8.31 1.53 -10.43
CA MET A 94 -9.04 1.35 -9.18
C MET A 94 -10.56 1.20 -9.42
N GLU A 95 -11.13 2.01 -10.30
CA GLU A 95 -12.55 1.96 -10.69
C GLU A 95 -12.93 0.62 -11.33
N LYS A 96 -12.02 0.02 -12.13
CA LYS A 96 -12.22 -1.30 -12.73
C LYS A 96 -12.14 -2.43 -11.70
N THR A 97 -11.21 -2.34 -10.75
CA THR A 97 -11.00 -3.38 -9.72
C THR A 97 -12.07 -3.36 -8.63
N GLN A 98 -12.70 -2.22 -8.36
CA GLN A 98 -13.78 -2.09 -7.37
C GLN A 98 -14.98 -3.01 -7.66
N LYS A 99 -15.23 -3.34 -8.93
CA LYS A 99 -16.37 -4.16 -9.33
C LYS A 99 -16.19 -5.66 -9.07
N SER A 100 -14.98 -6.14 -8.84
CA SER A 100 -14.69 -7.59 -8.87
C SER A 100 -14.42 -8.25 -7.52
N GLY A 101 -14.17 -7.53 -6.43
CA GLY A 101 -13.79 -8.22 -5.19
C GLY A 101 -13.75 -7.47 -3.88
N GLU A 102 -14.51 -6.39 -3.71
CA GLU A 102 -14.85 -5.97 -2.35
C GLU A 102 -15.78 -7.03 -1.74
N GLY A 103 -15.32 -7.71 -0.69
CA GLY A 103 -16.20 -8.50 0.17
C GLY A 103 -17.37 -7.64 0.66
N VAL A 104 -18.50 -8.27 1.00
CA VAL A 104 -19.76 -7.59 1.35
C VAL A 104 -19.53 -6.46 2.36
N LYS A 105 -19.49 -5.22 1.87
CA LYS A 105 -19.50 -4.04 2.74
C LYS A 105 -20.80 -4.09 3.53
N THR A 106 -20.72 -3.89 4.85
CA THR A 106 -21.91 -3.81 5.67
C THR A 106 -22.76 -2.63 5.19
N SER A 107 -24.08 -2.75 5.29
CA SER A 107 -25.01 -1.67 4.92
C SER A 107 -24.68 -0.36 5.64
N ALA A 108 -24.18 -0.43 6.87
CA ALA A 108 -23.70 0.71 7.64
C ALA A 108 -22.51 1.42 6.97
N ARG A 109 -21.48 0.67 6.51
CA ARG A 109 -20.29 1.26 5.85
C ARG A 109 -20.64 1.89 4.51
N LEU A 110 -21.57 1.30 3.76
CA LEU A 110 -22.07 1.90 2.51
C LEU A 110 -22.85 3.20 2.76
N ALA A 111 -23.65 3.26 3.83
CA ALA A 111 -24.40 4.45 4.21
C ALA A 111 -23.47 5.59 4.66
N GLU A 112 -22.40 5.27 5.39
CA GLU A 112 -21.35 6.21 5.81
C GLU A 112 -20.60 6.77 4.60
N GLU A 113 -20.09 5.91 3.70
CA GLU A 113 -19.42 6.32 2.46
C GLU A 113 -20.33 7.23 1.60
N ALA A 114 -21.64 6.95 1.55
CA ALA A 114 -22.62 7.78 0.83
C ALA A 114 -22.92 9.11 1.53
N ALA A 115 -22.87 9.17 2.86
CA ALA A 115 -23.04 10.41 3.62
C ALA A 115 -21.82 11.33 3.43
N GLU A 116 -20.60 10.80 3.58
CA GLU A 116 -19.37 11.55 3.35
C GLU A 116 -19.26 12.06 1.91
N ARG A 117 -19.72 11.26 0.93
CA ARG A 117 -19.79 11.69 -0.46
C ARG A 117 -20.75 12.88 -0.63
N ARG A 118 -21.91 12.85 0.02
CA ARG A 118 -22.89 13.96 -0.06
C ARG A 118 -22.36 15.24 0.54
N GLU A 119 -21.84 15.20 1.76
CA GLU A 119 -21.24 16.36 2.44
C GLU A 119 -20.12 16.99 1.59
N ARG A 120 -19.32 16.14 0.95
CA ARG A 120 -18.24 16.58 0.07
C ARG A 120 -18.74 17.26 -1.20
N MET A 121 -19.79 16.73 -1.83
CA MET A 121 -20.40 17.34 -3.00
C MET A 121 -20.99 18.72 -2.65
N GLU A 122 -21.69 18.82 -1.51
CA GLU A 122 -22.23 20.09 -1.00
C GLU A 122 -21.12 21.12 -0.77
N ARG A 123 -19.98 20.73 -0.19
CA ARG A 123 -18.80 21.60 -0.07
C ARG A 123 -18.30 22.11 -1.43
N LEU A 124 -18.26 21.24 -2.44
CA LEU A 124 -17.79 21.60 -3.79
C LEU A 124 -18.76 22.55 -4.51
N GLU A 125 -20.07 22.49 -4.23
CA GLU A 125 -21.06 23.41 -4.79
C GLU A 125 -20.77 24.87 -4.42
N HIS A 126 -20.26 25.12 -3.21
CA HIS A 126 -19.89 26.45 -2.72
C HIS A 126 -18.49 26.93 -3.16
N MET A 127 -17.71 26.09 -3.83
CA MET A 127 -16.37 26.44 -4.31
C MET A 127 -16.39 26.93 -5.76
N THR A 128 -15.49 27.84 -6.13
CA THR A 128 -15.27 28.22 -7.53
C THR A 128 -14.51 27.13 -8.29
N THR A 129 -14.70 27.06 -9.62
CA THR A 129 -14.00 26.07 -10.46
C THR A 129 -12.47 26.15 -10.29
N ALA A 130 -11.90 27.35 -10.23
CA ALA A 130 -10.47 27.54 -10.04
C ALA A 130 -9.95 27.00 -8.69
N GLN A 131 -10.74 27.12 -7.61
CA GLN A 131 -10.38 26.53 -6.32
C GLN A 131 -10.37 25.00 -6.38
N ILE A 132 -11.33 24.39 -7.08
CA ILE A 132 -11.39 22.92 -7.21
C ILE A 132 -10.24 22.42 -8.10
N GLU A 133 -9.89 23.14 -9.18
CA GLU A 133 -8.71 22.83 -10.02
C GLU A 133 -7.40 22.92 -9.21
N HIS A 134 -7.29 23.90 -8.33
CA HIS A 134 -6.15 24.03 -7.42
C HIS A 134 -6.07 22.83 -6.46
N GLU A 135 -7.19 22.45 -5.82
CA GLU A 135 -7.25 21.23 -4.99
C GLU A 135 -6.89 19.97 -5.78
N ASN A 136 -7.39 19.83 -7.00
CA ASN A 136 -7.07 18.69 -7.86
C ASN A 136 -5.56 18.59 -8.13
N THR A 137 -4.92 19.74 -8.38
CA THR A 137 -3.47 19.80 -8.61
C THR A 137 -2.70 19.38 -7.36
N GLN A 138 -3.12 19.83 -6.18
CA GLN A 138 -2.52 19.41 -4.91
C GLN A 138 -2.71 17.91 -4.68
N LEU A 139 -3.94 17.41 -4.83
CA LEU A 139 -4.28 15.99 -4.69
C LEU A 139 -3.47 15.10 -5.64
N ILE A 140 -3.29 15.50 -6.89
CA ILE A 140 -2.45 14.77 -7.86
C ILE A 140 -1.02 14.62 -7.34
N ASN A 141 -0.43 15.71 -6.84
CA ASN A 141 0.95 15.67 -6.33
C ASN A 141 1.05 14.81 -5.05
N ASP A 142 0.09 14.90 -4.16
CA ASP A 142 0.07 14.12 -2.92
C ASP A 142 -0.12 12.63 -3.20
N LEU A 143 -1.07 12.30 -4.08
CA LEU A 143 -1.30 10.94 -4.56
C LEU A 143 -0.07 10.36 -5.26
N TYR A 144 0.65 11.17 -6.04
CA TYR A 144 1.88 10.72 -6.67
C TYR A 144 2.94 10.30 -5.66
N ARG A 145 3.13 11.08 -4.59
CA ARG A 145 4.06 10.72 -3.50
C ARG A 145 3.60 9.46 -2.78
N LEU A 146 2.30 9.36 -2.45
CA LEU A 146 1.74 8.18 -1.81
C LEU A 146 1.88 6.92 -2.69
N LEU A 147 1.63 7.03 -3.99
CA LEU A 147 1.83 5.95 -4.97
C LEU A 147 3.27 5.46 -4.97
N LYS A 148 4.26 6.37 -4.93
CA LYS A 148 5.67 5.96 -4.86
C LYS A 148 5.97 5.14 -3.61
N LYS A 149 5.58 5.65 -2.43
CA LYS A 149 5.78 4.95 -1.14
C LYS A 149 5.12 3.58 -1.14
N TYR A 150 3.86 3.54 -1.55
CA TYR A 150 3.09 2.30 -1.65
C TYR A 150 3.75 1.28 -2.58
N LEU A 151 4.16 1.70 -3.78
CA LEU A 151 4.79 0.81 -4.75
C LEU A 151 6.16 0.31 -4.30
N GLY A 152 6.90 1.09 -3.51
CA GLY A 152 8.12 0.64 -2.84
C GLY A 152 7.85 -0.53 -1.90
N LEU A 153 6.93 -0.34 -0.93
CA LEU A 153 6.57 -1.42 0.01
C LEU A 153 6.00 -2.64 -0.71
N ARG A 154 5.19 -2.44 -1.74
CA ARG A 154 4.63 -3.54 -2.52
C ARG A 154 5.70 -4.31 -3.29
N HIS A 155 6.72 -3.62 -3.81
CA HIS A 155 7.86 -4.28 -4.43
C HIS A 155 8.62 -5.16 -3.44
N LEU A 156 8.86 -4.67 -2.21
CA LEU A 156 9.48 -5.46 -1.14
C LEU A 156 8.71 -6.75 -0.83
N ILE A 157 7.38 -6.68 -0.72
CA ILE A 157 6.54 -7.85 -0.45
C ILE A 157 6.60 -8.85 -1.62
N ARG A 158 6.62 -8.37 -2.86
CA ARG A 158 6.74 -9.22 -4.06
C ARG A 158 8.08 -9.95 -4.11
N VAL A 159 9.19 -9.23 -3.92
CA VAL A 159 10.54 -9.83 -3.86
C VAL A 159 10.61 -10.86 -2.73
N LEU A 160 10.12 -10.53 -1.54
CA LEU A 160 10.07 -11.47 -0.41
C LEU A 160 9.31 -12.76 -0.76
N LYS A 161 8.20 -12.67 -1.49
CA LYS A 161 7.41 -13.83 -1.94
C LYS A 161 8.20 -14.70 -2.91
N GLU A 162 8.86 -14.10 -3.89
CA GLU A 162 9.67 -14.79 -4.90
C GLU A 162 10.88 -15.49 -4.27
N GLU A 163 11.63 -14.78 -3.42
CA GLU A 163 12.77 -15.32 -2.70
C GLU A 163 12.35 -16.42 -1.72
N TYR A 164 11.26 -16.21 -0.97
CA TYR A 164 10.73 -17.24 -0.08
C TYR A 164 10.31 -18.49 -0.84
N GLY A 165 9.68 -18.33 -2.00
CA GLY A 165 9.32 -19.41 -2.92
C GLY A 165 10.54 -20.21 -3.33
N SER A 166 11.56 -19.52 -3.85
CA SER A 166 12.84 -20.11 -4.30
C SER A 166 13.59 -20.81 -3.17
N SER A 167 13.53 -20.28 -1.95
CA SER A 167 14.19 -20.86 -0.77
C SER A 167 13.69 -22.26 -0.42
N LYS A 168 12.50 -22.67 -0.87
CA LYS A 168 11.89 -23.97 -0.52
C LYS A 168 12.69 -25.17 -1.01
N MET A 169 13.53 -24.99 -2.02
CA MET A 169 14.39 -26.04 -2.57
C MET A 169 15.56 -26.40 -1.65
N TYR A 170 15.87 -25.55 -0.66
CA TYR A 170 17.03 -25.71 0.19
C TYR A 170 16.72 -26.42 1.52
N PRO A 171 17.65 -27.26 2.04
CA PRO A 171 17.56 -27.84 3.38
C PRO A 171 17.52 -26.78 4.48
N ILE A 172 17.17 -27.19 5.71
CA ILE A 172 16.91 -26.28 6.84
C ILE A 172 18.07 -25.33 7.12
N PHE A 173 19.32 -25.80 7.14
CA PHE A 173 20.46 -24.96 7.53
C PHE A 173 20.77 -23.83 6.54
N PRO A 174 20.98 -24.10 5.22
CA PRO A 174 21.13 -23.01 4.24
C PRO A 174 19.89 -22.11 4.21
N ARG A 175 18.70 -22.71 4.23
CA ARG A 175 17.45 -21.97 4.17
C ARG A 175 17.26 -21.04 5.36
N TYR A 176 17.64 -21.45 6.57
CA TYR A 176 17.59 -20.61 7.76
C TYR A 176 18.41 -19.31 7.57
N THR A 177 19.59 -19.41 6.97
CA THR A 177 20.40 -18.23 6.63
C THR A 177 19.69 -17.35 5.61
N MET A 178 19.18 -17.93 4.52
CA MET A 178 18.41 -17.20 3.50
C MET A 178 17.20 -16.46 4.09
N LEU A 179 16.42 -17.10 4.97
CA LEU A 179 15.24 -16.45 5.58
C LEU A 179 15.64 -15.24 6.45
N LYS A 180 16.75 -15.31 7.18
CA LYS A 180 17.26 -14.15 7.93
C LYS A 180 17.68 -13.03 6.98
N ASP A 181 18.35 -13.39 5.88
CA ASP A 181 18.90 -12.42 4.94
C ASP A 181 17.79 -11.72 4.15
N MET A 182 16.71 -12.43 3.78
CA MET A 182 15.49 -11.83 3.22
C MET A 182 14.91 -10.77 4.14
N ILE A 183 14.73 -11.10 5.43
CA ILE A 183 14.18 -10.16 6.41
C ILE A 183 15.13 -8.98 6.60
N LYS A 184 16.43 -9.24 6.76
CA LYS A 184 17.48 -8.22 6.83
C LYS A 184 17.48 -7.32 5.60
N GLY A 185 17.28 -7.87 4.40
CA GLY A 185 17.22 -7.10 3.15
C GLY A 185 16.16 -6.02 3.22
N ILE A 186 14.94 -6.38 3.66
CA ILE A 186 13.85 -5.43 3.90
C ILE A 186 14.26 -4.35 4.93
N MET A 187 14.97 -4.73 6.01
CA MET A 187 15.37 -3.77 7.06
C MET A 187 16.26 -2.63 6.56
N HIS A 188 17.08 -2.91 5.55
CA HIS A 188 18.05 -1.95 5.02
C HIS A 188 17.57 -1.33 3.72
N ASP A 189 16.37 -1.70 3.25
CA ASP A 189 15.83 -1.14 2.03
C ASP A 189 15.38 0.32 2.25
N PRO A 190 15.77 1.25 1.35
CA PRO A 190 15.41 2.67 1.48
C PRO A 190 13.90 2.91 1.60
N ASP A 191 13.07 2.17 0.87
CA ASP A 191 11.62 2.36 0.88
C ASP A 191 11.03 1.97 2.25
N TYR A 192 11.60 0.96 2.91
CA TYR A 192 11.23 0.60 4.28
C TYR A 192 11.79 1.58 5.32
N MET A 193 13.01 2.08 5.13
CA MET A 193 13.61 3.05 6.06
C MET A 193 12.86 4.37 6.10
N GLU A 194 12.31 4.82 4.97
CA GLU A 194 11.42 6.00 4.93
C GLU A 194 10.21 5.82 5.85
N VAL A 195 9.58 4.64 5.82
CA VAL A 195 8.43 4.29 6.70
C VAL A 195 8.80 4.33 8.18
N CYS A 196 9.99 3.85 8.55
CA CYS A 196 10.49 3.93 9.91
C CYS A 196 10.60 5.38 10.39
N HIS A 197 11.15 6.27 9.57
CA HIS A 197 11.27 7.69 9.88
C HIS A 197 9.91 8.37 10.04
N GLU A 198 8.93 8.06 9.19
CA GLU A 198 7.55 8.56 9.34
C GLU A 198 6.93 8.14 10.69
N THR A 199 7.14 6.88 11.09
CA THR A 199 6.54 6.34 12.31
C THR A 199 7.13 7.00 13.56
N LEU A 200 8.44 7.27 13.54
CA LEU A 200 9.12 8.00 14.60
C LEU A 200 8.70 9.48 14.64
N ALA A 201 8.50 10.12 13.49
CA ALA A 201 8.04 11.50 13.42
C ALA A 201 6.61 11.67 13.98
N ASN A 202 5.73 10.70 13.77
CA ASN A 202 4.34 10.74 14.24
C ASN A 202 4.16 10.31 15.71
N ALA A 203 5.21 9.80 16.35
CA ALA A 203 5.19 9.37 17.76
C ALA A 203 5.72 10.45 18.72
N ASN A 204 6.30 11.53 18.18
CA ASN A 204 6.77 12.71 18.91
C ASN A 204 5.81 13.89 18.70
#